data_AF-Q4JHZ6-F1
#
_entry.id   AF-Q4JHZ6-F1
#
_cell.length_a   1.000
_cell.length_b   1.000
_cell.length_c   1.000
_cell.angle_alpha   90.00
_cell.angle_beta   90.00
_cell.angle_gamma   90.00
#
_symmetry.space_group_name_H-M   'P 1'
#
loop_
_entity.id
_entity.type
_entity.pdbx_description
1 polymer ?
#
loop_
_entity_poly.entity_id
_entity_poly.type
_entity_poly.pdbx_seq_one_letter_code
_entity_poly.pdbx_strand_id
1 'polypeptide(L)'
;LMDSPGTDVTTELDSWIDKFCLDADVFVLVANSESTLMNTEKHFFHKVNERLSKPNIFILNNRWDASASEPEYMEDVRKQHMDRCVNFLVEELRVVDRQQAHNHIFFVSAKEVLNSRMQRAQGGALAEGFQERLKEFQSFERTFEECISQSAVKTKFEQHTIRAKQITENVKGIMDQIHIAAAEKRVASLEEREYLKDRLEFVRNQLNLLIEDIKKKIKMVSEQVANQVSNAMAEEICRLSVLIDEFHTDFHPSPHVLKM
;
A
#
# COMPACT_ATOMS: atom_id res chain seq x y z
N LEU A 1 -7.73 2.60 34.00
CA LEU A 1 -8.26 3.84 34.61
C LEU A 1 -7.15 4.43 35.46
N MET A 2 -6.92 5.73 35.34
CA MET A 2 -5.93 6.47 36.12
C MET A 2 -6.68 7.48 36.98
N ASP A 3 -6.33 7.59 38.25
CA ASP A 3 -6.85 8.61 39.15
C ASP A 3 -5.81 9.72 39.31
N SER A 4 -6.27 10.96 39.42
CA SER A 4 -5.46 12.16 39.51
C SER A 4 -5.66 12.83 40.86
N PRO A 5 -4.59 13.24 41.57
CA PRO A 5 -4.74 14.21 42.66
C PRO A 5 -5.55 15.45 42.22
N GLY A 6 -6.19 16.10 43.19
CA GLY A 6 -7.10 17.23 42.93
C GLY A 6 -6.47 18.31 42.05
N THR A 7 -7.26 18.87 41.14
CA THR A 7 -6.83 19.92 40.21
C THR A 7 -6.46 21.22 40.92
N ASP A 8 -6.83 21.37 42.18
CA ASP A 8 -6.55 22.49 43.08
C ASP A 8 -5.24 22.35 43.86
N VAL A 9 -4.60 21.18 43.86
CA VAL A 9 -3.46 20.88 44.75
C VAL A 9 -2.10 21.13 44.09
N THR A 10 -2.02 21.29 42.77
CA THR A 10 -0.75 21.44 42.05
C THR A 10 -0.78 22.52 40.97
N THR A 11 0.25 23.37 40.94
CA THR A 11 0.46 24.37 39.90
C THR A 11 1.24 23.82 38.70
N GLU A 12 1.80 22.61 38.79
CA GLU A 12 2.65 21.98 37.75
C GLU A 12 1.84 21.09 36.79
N LEU A 13 0.68 21.58 36.32
CA LEU A 13 -0.23 20.84 35.44
C LEU A 13 0.45 20.40 34.13
N ASP A 14 1.34 21.22 33.57
CA ASP A 14 2.04 20.92 32.32
C ASP A 14 2.91 19.65 32.41
N SER A 15 3.69 19.49 33.50
CA SER A 15 4.52 18.28 33.67
C SER A 15 3.68 17.01 33.81
N TRP A 16 2.45 17.13 34.32
CA TRP A 16 1.56 16.00 34.48
C TRP A 16 0.96 15.56 33.16
N ILE A 17 0.54 16.53 32.34
CA ILE A 17 0.00 16.25 31.02
C ILE A 17 1.05 15.52 30.18
N ASP A 18 2.30 16.02 30.20
CA ASP A 18 3.40 15.42 29.44
C ASP A 18 3.76 14.00 29.90
N LYS A 19 3.62 13.69 31.19
CA LYS A 19 3.99 12.38 31.75
C LYS A 19 2.88 11.33 31.67
N PHE A 20 1.63 11.74 31.81
CA PHE A 20 0.53 10.82 32.11
C PHE A 20 -0.70 10.96 31.21
N CYS A 21 -0.78 12.00 30.38
CA CYS A 21 -1.98 12.30 29.61
C CYS A 21 -1.78 12.21 28.09
N LEU A 22 -0.55 12.16 27.58
CA LEU A 22 -0.30 12.15 26.13
C LEU A 22 -0.82 10.90 25.42
N ASP A 23 -0.92 9.78 26.13
CA ASP A 23 -1.44 8.50 25.64
C ASP A 23 -2.88 8.21 26.11
N ALA A 24 -3.52 9.16 26.79
CA ALA A 24 -4.89 9.01 27.24
C ALA A 24 -5.88 9.16 26.07
N ASP A 25 -6.67 8.12 25.83
CA ASP A 25 -7.69 8.11 24.76
C ASP A 25 -8.96 8.92 25.15
N VAL A 26 -9.28 8.98 26.44
CA VAL A 26 -10.48 9.64 26.99
C VAL A 26 -10.16 10.29 28.35
N PHE A 27 -10.68 11.49 28.57
CA PHE A 27 -10.62 12.21 29.83
C PHE A 27 -12.02 12.34 30.45
N VAL A 28 -12.12 12.19 31.77
CA VAL A 28 -13.38 12.32 32.51
C VAL A 28 -13.21 13.36 33.60
N LEU A 29 -13.93 14.47 33.48
CA LEU A 29 -14.05 15.51 34.51
C LEU A 29 -15.17 15.12 35.48
N VAL A 30 -14.81 14.79 36.71
CA VAL A 30 -15.78 14.52 37.77
C VAL A 30 -16.06 15.81 38.54
N ALA A 31 -17.11 16.52 38.14
CA ALA A 31 -17.53 17.76 38.78
C ALA A 31 -18.47 17.48 39.96
N ASN A 32 -18.39 18.28 41.02
CA ASN A 32 -19.35 18.22 42.12
C ASN A 32 -20.62 18.99 41.74
N SER A 33 -21.75 18.31 41.57
CA SER A 33 -23.01 18.92 41.15
C SER A 33 -23.68 19.80 42.21
N GLU A 34 -23.25 19.72 43.47
CA GLU A 34 -23.67 20.66 44.54
C GLU A 34 -23.01 22.03 44.38
N SER A 35 -22.00 22.15 43.51
CA SER A 35 -21.23 23.36 43.23
C SER A 35 -21.12 23.61 41.74
N THR A 36 -20.71 24.80 41.32
CA THR A 36 -20.51 25.07 39.89
C THR A 36 -19.12 24.65 39.43
N LEU A 37 -19.01 24.24 38.16
CA LEU A 37 -17.73 23.97 37.50
C LEU A 37 -16.71 25.10 37.73
N MET A 38 -15.58 24.77 38.35
CA MET A 38 -14.57 25.74 38.78
C MET A 38 -13.60 26.11 37.65
N ASN A 39 -13.08 27.35 37.69
CA ASN A 39 -12.10 27.81 36.71
C ASN A 39 -10.80 27.00 36.73
N THR A 40 -10.40 26.47 37.89
CA THR A 40 -9.21 25.61 38.02
C THR A 40 -9.37 24.30 37.23
N GLU A 41 -10.54 23.67 37.35
CA GLU A 41 -10.87 22.47 36.58
C GLU A 41 -10.89 22.78 35.09
N LYS A 42 -11.54 23.89 34.68
CA LYS A 42 -11.53 24.33 33.28
C LYS A 42 -10.12 24.58 32.75
N HIS A 43 -9.26 25.22 33.55
CA HIS A 43 -7.90 25.57 33.15
C HIS A 43 -7.07 24.32 32.82
N PHE A 44 -7.20 23.25 33.61
CA PHE A 44 -6.56 21.97 33.31
C PHE A 44 -6.95 21.45 31.92
N PHE A 45 -8.24 21.45 31.59
CA PHE A 45 -8.71 20.95 30.30
C PHE A 45 -8.39 21.87 29.13
N HIS A 46 -8.25 23.18 29.35
CA HIS A 46 -7.66 24.09 28.36
C HIS A 46 -6.21 23.68 28.05
N LYS A 47 -5.40 23.35 29.07
CA LYS A 47 -4.04 22.83 28.88
C LYS A 47 -4.01 21.49 28.15
N VAL A 48 -4.91 20.57 28.47
CA VAL A 48 -5.04 19.30 27.73
C VAL A 48 -5.36 19.56 26.26
N ASN A 49 -6.27 20.49 25.97
CA ASN A 49 -6.68 20.85 24.61
C ASN A 49 -5.60 21.63 23.82
N GLU A 50 -4.68 22.32 24.50
CA GLU A 50 -3.48 22.90 23.88
C GLU A 50 -2.49 21.82 23.41
N ARG A 51 -2.45 20.67 24.11
CA ARG A 51 -1.47 19.60 23.86
C ARG A 51 -2.00 18.51 22.94
N LEU A 52 -3.29 18.19 23.02
CA LEU A 52 -3.94 17.13 22.26
C LEU A 52 -4.93 17.72 21.26
N SER A 53 -4.87 17.22 20.02
CA SER A 53 -5.83 17.64 18.99
C SER A 53 -7.16 16.93 19.23
N LYS A 54 -8.18 17.71 19.64
CA LYS A 54 -9.57 17.25 19.85
C LYS A 54 -9.67 16.08 20.85
N PRO A 55 -9.27 16.26 22.12
CA PRO A 55 -9.37 15.21 23.14
C PRO A 55 -10.82 14.80 23.40
N ASN A 56 -11.07 13.51 23.63
CA ASN A 56 -12.38 13.02 24.03
C ASN A 56 -12.60 13.34 25.53
N ILE A 57 -13.49 14.28 25.83
CA ILE A 57 -13.76 14.73 27.20
C ILE A 57 -15.20 14.41 27.58
N PHE A 58 -15.39 13.81 28.75
CA PHE A 58 -16.67 13.59 29.41
C PHE A 58 -16.75 14.41 30.69
N ILE A 59 -17.96 14.87 31.04
CA ILE A 59 -18.23 15.57 32.30
C ILE A 59 -19.28 14.78 33.07
N LEU A 60 -18.90 14.32 34.26
CA LEU A 60 -19.81 13.70 35.21
C LEU A 60 -20.12 14.72 36.31
N ASN A 61 -21.33 15.29 36.27
CA ASN A 61 -21.88 16.05 37.39
C ASN A 61 -22.27 15.03 38.47
N ASN A 62 -21.34 14.73 39.36
CA ASN A 62 -21.46 13.70 40.39
C ASN A 62 -22.05 14.28 41.68
N ARG A 63 -22.58 13.40 42.55
CA ARG A 63 -23.38 13.73 43.75
C ARG A 63 -24.78 14.26 43.43
N TRP A 64 -25.32 13.85 42.28
CA TRP A 64 -26.68 14.21 41.86
C TRP A 64 -27.78 13.59 42.75
N ASP A 65 -27.44 12.68 43.66
CA ASP A 65 -28.37 12.22 44.69
C ASP A 65 -28.78 13.33 45.67
N ALA A 66 -27.93 14.36 45.87
CA ALA A 66 -28.24 15.48 46.76
C ALA A 66 -29.47 16.29 46.30
N SER A 67 -29.68 16.41 44.97
CA SER A 67 -30.80 17.16 44.40
C SER A 67 -32.17 16.51 44.65
N ALA A 68 -32.20 15.23 45.02
CA ALA A 68 -33.44 14.54 45.39
C ALA A 68 -34.08 15.13 46.67
N SER A 69 -33.32 15.89 47.46
CA SER A 69 -33.83 16.59 48.65
C SER A 69 -34.64 17.84 48.29
N GLU A 70 -34.45 18.40 47.09
CA GLU A 70 -35.05 19.65 46.63
C GLU A 70 -35.61 19.51 45.19
N PRO A 71 -36.68 18.72 44.99
CA PRO A 71 -37.18 18.38 43.65
C PRO A 71 -37.71 19.58 42.87
N GLU A 72 -38.17 20.64 43.55
CA GLU A 72 -38.69 21.87 42.91
C GLU A 72 -37.63 22.61 42.10
N TYR A 73 -36.36 22.55 42.52
CA TYR A 73 -35.26 23.26 41.86
C TYR A 73 -34.39 22.35 40.98
N MET A 74 -34.62 21.03 41.03
CA MET A 74 -33.76 20.04 40.36
C MET A 74 -33.63 20.28 38.86
N GLU A 75 -34.73 20.58 38.18
CA GLU A 75 -34.74 20.76 36.72
C GLU A 75 -34.02 22.05 36.30
N ASP A 76 -34.24 23.15 37.02
CA ASP A 76 -33.57 24.43 36.77
C ASP A 76 -32.07 24.34 37.03
N VAL A 77 -31.67 23.67 38.11
CA VAL A 77 -30.25 23.41 38.40
C VAL A 77 -29.64 22.51 37.34
N ARG A 78 -30.31 21.42 36.93
CA ARG A 78 -29.84 20.52 35.86
C ARG A 78 -29.61 21.30 34.56
N LYS A 79 -30.57 22.14 34.18
CA LYS A 79 -30.47 22.98 32.99
C LYS A 79 -29.30 23.95 33.08
N GLN A 80 -29.11 24.62 34.22
CA GLN A 80 -27.98 25.53 34.42
C GLN A 80 -26.63 24.82 34.30
N HIS A 81 -26.49 23.63 34.90
CA HIS A 81 -25.29 22.81 34.78
C HIS A 81 -25.06 22.33 33.35
N MET A 82 -26.11 21.87 32.67
CA MET A 82 -26.05 21.44 31.28
C MET A 82 -25.58 22.58 30.38
N ASP A 83 -26.19 23.76 30.47
CA ASP A 83 -25.82 24.91 29.65
C ASP A 83 -24.36 25.34 29.89
N ARG A 84 -23.90 25.33 31.14
CA ARG A 84 -22.49 25.64 31.47
C ARG A 84 -21.52 24.60 30.90
N CYS A 85 -21.85 23.31 31.03
CA CYS A 85 -21.00 22.22 30.54
C CYS A 85 -20.98 22.19 29.00
N VAL A 86 -22.12 22.42 28.34
CA VAL A 86 -22.21 22.55 26.88
C VAL A 86 -21.38 23.72 26.40
N ASN A 87 -21.51 24.90 27.02
CA ASN A 87 -20.71 26.08 26.69
C ASN A 87 -19.21 25.79 26.83
N PHE A 88 -18.82 25.09 27.91
CA PHE A 88 -17.43 24.72 28.13
C PHE A 88 -16.88 23.77 27.04
N LEU A 89 -17.60 22.70 26.70
CA LEU A 89 -17.14 21.73 25.71
C LEU A 89 -17.19 22.27 24.26
N VAL A 90 -18.21 23.06 23.94
CA VAL A 90 -18.50 23.52 22.56
C VAL A 90 -17.85 24.86 22.25
N GLU A 91 -18.02 25.87 23.09
CA GLU A 91 -17.59 27.24 22.78
C GLU A 91 -16.16 27.49 23.27
N GLU A 92 -15.84 27.05 24.49
CA GLU A 92 -14.52 27.25 25.10
C GLU A 92 -13.48 26.27 24.54
N LEU A 93 -13.71 24.96 24.68
CA LEU A 93 -12.75 23.93 24.23
C LEU A 93 -12.89 23.57 22.75
N ARG A 94 -14.09 23.70 22.17
CA ARG A 94 -14.38 23.35 20.76
C ARG A 94 -14.02 21.90 20.40
N VAL A 95 -14.23 20.99 21.35
CA VAL A 95 -13.88 19.56 21.19
C VAL A 95 -15.05 18.72 20.68
N VAL A 96 -16.29 19.18 20.85
CA VAL A 96 -17.51 18.50 20.41
C VAL A 96 -18.51 19.51 19.84
N ASP A 97 -19.38 19.05 18.95
CA ASP A 97 -20.48 19.86 18.43
C ASP A 97 -21.62 19.94 19.44
N ARG A 98 -22.45 20.99 19.35
CA ARG A 98 -23.59 21.19 20.27
C ARG A 98 -24.58 20.03 20.29
N GLN A 99 -24.77 19.36 19.14
CA GLN A 99 -25.63 18.17 19.04
C GLN A 99 -25.03 16.96 19.77
N GLN A 100 -23.71 16.87 19.85
CA GLN A 100 -22.99 15.76 20.46
C GLN A 100 -22.76 16.01 21.96
N ALA A 101 -22.69 17.27 22.40
CA ALA A 101 -22.37 17.63 23.79
C ALA A 101 -23.25 16.93 24.84
N HIS A 102 -24.53 16.69 24.54
CA HIS A 102 -25.44 15.97 25.44
C HIS A 102 -25.01 14.52 25.71
N ASN A 103 -24.29 13.88 24.80
CA ASN A 103 -23.75 12.52 24.99
C ASN A 103 -22.43 12.52 25.76
N HIS A 104 -21.90 13.69 26.14
CA HIS A 104 -20.66 13.85 26.89
C HIS A 104 -20.89 14.33 28.33
N ILE A 105 -22.11 14.72 28.70
CA ILE A 105 -22.44 15.35 29.97
C ILE A 105 -23.51 14.53 30.68
N PHE A 106 -23.20 14.03 31.88
CA PHE A 106 -24.09 13.15 32.62
C PHE A 106 -24.29 13.64 34.06
N PHE A 107 -25.46 13.32 34.63
CA PHE A 107 -25.85 13.67 36.00
C PHE A 107 -26.02 12.41 36.83
N VAL A 108 -25.05 12.13 37.70
CA VAL A 108 -24.90 10.80 38.29
C VAL A 108 -24.63 10.85 39.79
N SER A 109 -24.86 9.70 40.45
CA SER A 109 -24.33 9.45 41.79
C SER A 109 -23.44 8.21 41.75
N ALA A 110 -22.13 8.42 41.67
CA ALA A 110 -21.15 7.33 41.70
C ALA A 110 -21.24 6.53 43.02
N LYS A 111 -21.61 7.19 44.12
CA LYS A 111 -21.83 6.54 45.42
C LYS A 111 -23.00 5.56 45.36
N GLU A 112 -24.15 5.97 44.84
CA GLU A 112 -25.31 5.08 44.70
C GLU A 112 -25.03 3.92 43.74
N VAL A 113 -24.35 4.18 42.63
CA VAL A 113 -23.99 3.14 41.64
C VAL A 113 -23.01 2.14 42.24
N LEU A 114 -21.95 2.60 42.91
CA LEU A 114 -20.99 1.74 43.59
C LEU A 114 -21.69 0.91 44.66
N ASN A 115 -22.48 1.55 45.52
CA ASN A 115 -23.24 0.86 46.54
C ASN A 115 -24.19 -0.16 45.92
N SER A 116 -24.94 0.16 44.87
CA SER A 116 -25.84 -0.80 44.22
C SER A 116 -25.12 -2.01 43.64
N ARG A 117 -23.94 -1.81 43.03
CA ARG A 117 -23.11 -2.89 42.48
C ARG A 117 -22.48 -3.76 43.56
N MET A 118 -22.06 -3.14 44.68
CA MET A 118 -21.57 -3.84 45.86
C MET A 118 -22.69 -4.52 46.66
N GLN A 119 -23.88 -3.90 46.73
CA GLN A 119 -25.06 -4.28 47.52
C GLN A 119 -26.06 -5.18 46.79
N ARG A 120 -25.65 -5.81 45.69
CA ARG A 120 -26.13 -7.18 45.42
C ARG A 120 -25.84 -8.14 46.61
N ALA A 121 -25.17 -7.67 47.68
CA ALA A 121 -24.95 -8.36 48.96
C ALA A 121 -25.70 -7.83 50.22
N GLN A 122 -26.32 -6.62 50.28
CA GLN A 122 -27.15 -6.18 51.44
C GLN A 122 -27.73 -4.75 51.25
N GLY A 123 -29.06 -4.59 51.35
CA GLY A 123 -29.79 -3.35 50.98
C GLY A 123 -29.57 -2.13 51.87
N GLY A 124 -29.05 -1.05 51.27
CA GLY A 124 -29.04 0.30 51.83
C GLY A 124 -30.20 1.16 51.33
N ALA A 125 -30.52 2.22 52.05
CA ALA A 125 -31.52 3.21 51.65
C ALA A 125 -31.04 3.99 50.41
N LEU A 126 -31.84 3.98 49.35
CA LEU A 126 -31.60 4.70 48.10
C LEU A 126 -32.52 5.92 48.04
N ALA A 127 -32.01 7.05 47.55
CA ALA A 127 -32.81 8.25 47.40
C ALA A 127 -33.83 8.10 46.25
N GLU A 128 -34.90 8.89 46.29
CA GLU A 128 -35.87 8.95 45.19
C GLU A 128 -35.16 9.29 43.87
N GLY A 129 -35.61 8.71 42.75
CA GLY A 129 -34.97 8.87 41.44
C GLY A 129 -33.70 8.02 41.21
N PHE A 130 -33.33 7.12 42.13
CA PHE A 130 -32.15 6.25 41.98
C PHE A 130 -32.10 5.50 40.63
N GLN A 131 -33.23 4.94 40.18
CA GLN A 131 -33.28 4.19 38.92
C GLN A 131 -32.94 5.04 37.70
N GLU A 132 -33.29 6.33 37.72
CA GLU A 132 -32.96 7.27 36.64
C GLU A 132 -31.47 7.59 36.65
N ARG A 133 -30.90 7.89 37.83
CA ARG A 133 -29.46 8.13 37.99
C ARG A 133 -28.61 6.89 37.63
N LEU A 134 -29.09 5.69 37.95
CA LEU A 134 -28.45 4.44 37.56
C LEU A 134 -28.47 4.25 36.04
N LYS A 135 -29.62 4.51 35.39
CA LYS A 135 -29.73 4.46 33.92
C LYS A 135 -28.83 5.49 33.25
N GLU A 136 -28.75 6.71 33.79
CA GLU A 136 -27.86 7.77 33.30
C GLU A 136 -26.39 7.30 33.36
N PHE A 137 -25.96 6.70 34.48
CA PHE A 137 -24.60 6.18 34.62
C PHE A 137 -24.31 5.02 33.65
N GLN A 138 -25.27 4.12 33.44
CA GLN A 138 -25.15 3.05 32.43
C GLN A 138 -25.08 3.61 31.00
N SER A 139 -25.80 4.70 30.73
CA SER A 139 -25.71 5.42 29.45
C SER A 139 -24.32 6.00 29.27
N PHE A 140 -23.77 6.64 30.30
CA PHE A 140 -22.37 7.10 30.31
C PHE A 140 -21.40 5.97 30.00
N GLU A 141 -21.47 4.84 30.70
CA GLU A 141 -20.54 3.72 30.50
C GLU A 141 -20.59 3.19 29.07
N ARG A 142 -21.80 3.03 28.50
CA ARG A 142 -21.96 2.59 27.11
C ARG A 142 -21.32 3.57 26.14
N THR A 143 -21.62 4.86 26.27
CA THR A 143 -21.07 5.90 25.39
C THR A 143 -19.55 6.02 25.57
N PHE A 144 -19.05 5.88 26.79
CA PHE A 144 -17.63 5.86 27.11
C PHE A 144 -16.92 4.66 26.46
N GLU A 145 -17.48 3.46 26.55
CA GLU A 145 -16.95 2.24 25.93
C GLU A 145 -16.91 2.34 24.40
N GLU A 146 -17.98 2.87 23.79
CA GLU A 146 -18.03 3.12 22.34
C GLU A 146 -16.98 4.16 21.92
N CYS A 147 -16.83 5.25 22.68
CA CYS A 147 -15.88 6.31 22.40
C CYS A 147 -14.42 5.83 22.51
N ILE A 148 -14.06 5.16 23.62
CA ILE A 148 -12.69 4.69 23.83
C ILE A 148 -12.32 3.59 22.83
N SER A 149 -13.25 2.71 22.46
CA SER A 149 -12.99 1.64 21.49
C SER A 149 -12.78 2.20 20.08
N GLN A 150 -13.62 3.12 19.61
CA GLN A 150 -13.45 3.72 18.29
C GLN A 150 -12.21 4.62 18.22
N SER A 151 -11.99 5.44 19.25
CA SER A 151 -10.83 6.34 19.30
C SER A 151 -9.52 5.56 19.35
N ALA A 152 -9.41 4.55 20.22
CA ALA A 152 -8.20 3.75 20.36
C ALA A 152 -7.86 2.96 19.07
N VAL A 153 -8.88 2.47 18.35
CA VAL A 153 -8.65 1.80 17.06
C VAL A 153 -8.07 2.79 16.05
N LYS A 154 -8.63 4.00 15.97
CA LYS A 154 -8.14 5.02 15.04
C LYS A 154 -6.73 5.46 15.41
N THR A 155 -6.48 5.88 16.64
CA THR A 155 -5.18 6.41 17.08
C THR A 155 -4.06 5.36 16.98
N LYS A 156 -4.35 4.09 17.28
CA LYS A 156 -3.34 3.02 17.24
C LYS A 156 -3.08 2.45 15.85
N PHE A 157 -4.08 2.41 14.94
CA PHE A 157 -3.94 1.70 13.66
C PHE A 157 -3.93 2.58 12.41
N GLU A 158 -4.34 3.85 12.49
CA GLU A 158 -4.45 4.71 11.30
C GLU A 158 -3.09 4.90 10.60
N GLN A 159 -2.04 5.23 11.34
CA GLN A 159 -0.70 5.39 10.77
C GLN A 159 -0.16 4.10 10.14
N HIS A 160 -0.36 2.95 10.79
CA HIS A 160 0.03 1.65 10.24
C HIS A 160 -0.74 1.32 8.97
N THR A 161 -2.03 1.64 8.92
CA THR A 161 -2.88 1.44 7.74
C THR A 161 -2.42 2.31 6.56
N ILE A 162 -2.11 3.59 6.81
CA ILE A 162 -1.57 4.50 5.80
C ILE A 162 -0.23 3.97 5.27
N ARG A 163 0.67 3.56 6.18
CA ARG A 163 1.97 3.01 5.81
C ARG A 163 1.85 1.72 4.98
N ALA A 164 0.93 0.82 5.35
CA ALA A 164 0.68 -0.40 4.58
C ALA A 164 0.18 -0.12 3.16
N LYS A 165 -0.71 0.89 2.99
CA LYS A 165 -1.14 1.35 1.67
C LYS A 165 0.03 1.88 0.85
N GLN A 166 0.86 2.75 1.41
CA GLN A 166 2.04 3.29 0.73
C GLN A 166 3.02 2.19 0.29
N ILE A 167 3.28 1.20 1.15
CA ILE A 167 4.12 0.05 0.80
C ILE A 167 3.53 -0.72 -0.38
N THR A 168 2.23 -0.98 -0.35
CA THR A 168 1.52 -1.72 -1.40
C THR A 168 1.56 -0.97 -2.74
N GLU A 169 1.32 0.34 -2.71
CA GLU A 169 1.41 1.21 -3.89
C GLU A 169 2.83 1.26 -4.48
N ASN A 170 3.85 1.34 -3.63
CA ASN A 170 5.24 1.32 -4.07
C ASN A 170 5.60 -0.02 -4.73
N VAL A 171 5.22 -1.15 -4.11
CA VAL A 171 5.46 -2.48 -4.68
C VAL A 171 4.73 -2.63 -6.02
N LYS A 172 3.49 -2.15 -6.12
CA LYS A 172 2.75 -2.12 -7.38
C LYS A 172 3.48 -1.31 -8.44
N GLY A 173 3.97 -0.11 -8.11
CA GLY A 173 4.73 0.73 -9.02
C GLY A 173 6.01 0.05 -9.55
N ILE A 174 6.72 -0.68 -8.69
CA ILE A 174 7.89 -1.48 -9.10
C ILE A 174 7.49 -2.59 -10.08
N MET A 175 6.40 -3.30 -9.80
CA MET A 175 5.90 -4.36 -10.68
C MET A 175 5.48 -3.82 -12.05
N ASP A 176 4.82 -2.65 -12.08
CA ASP A 176 4.42 -1.99 -13.33
C ASP A 176 5.66 -1.60 -14.16
N GLN A 177 6.70 -1.06 -13.53
CA GLN A 177 7.97 -0.73 -14.21
C GLN A 177 8.65 -1.99 -14.78
N ILE A 178 8.71 -3.08 -14.01
CA ILE A 178 9.26 -4.36 -14.49
C ILE A 178 8.45 -4.88 -15.67
N HIS A 179 7.13 -4.81 -15.60
CA HIS A 179 6.24 -5.27 -16.66
C HIS A 179 6.45 -4.48 -17.96
N ILE A 180 6.53 -3.14 -17.89
CA ILE A 180 6.78 -2.28 -19.05
C ILE A 180 8.15 -2.59 -19.64
N ALA A 181 9.22 -2.59 -18.84
CA ALA A 181 10.57 -2.85 -19.33
C ALA A 181 10.70 -4.25 -19.96
N ALA A 182 10.04 -5.26 -19.39
CA ALA A 182 10.02 -6.60 -19.95
C ALA A 182 9.25 -6.67 -21.28
N ALA A 183 8.15 -5.91 -21.41
CA ALA A 183 7.37 -5.83 -22.65
C ALA A 183 8.17 -5.14 -23.77
N GLU A 184 8.82 -4.01 -23.47
CA GLU A 184 9.68 -3.28 -24.42
C GLU A 184 10.83 -4.17 -24.90
N LYS A 185 11.52 -4.85 -23.98
CA LYS A 185 12.61 -5.76 -24.32
C LYS A 185 12.14 -6.93 -25.19
N ARG A 186 10.93 -7.43 -24.95
CA ARG A 186 10.32 -8.50 -25.77
C ARG A 186 10.05 -8.02 -27.19
N VAL A 187 9.51 -6.81 -27.35
CA VAL A 187 9.27 -6.21 -28.67
C VAL A 187 10.58 -6.02 -29.42
N ALA A 188 11.58 -5.37 -28.81
CA ALA A 188 12.88 -5.15 -29.44
C ALA A 188 13.57 -6.45 -29.86
N SER A 189 13.49 -7.50 -29.03
CA SER A 189 14.06 -8.82 -29.36
C SER A 189 13.33 -9.49 -30.54
N LEU A 190 12.02 -9.26 -30.68
CA LEU A 190 11.25 -9.79 -31.81
C LEU A 190 11.60 -9.07 -33.11
N GLU A 191 11.76 -7.74 -33.07
CA GLU A 191 12.17 -6.93 -34.22
C GLU A 191 13.58 -7.30 -34.70
N GLU A 192 14.54 -7.45 -33.77
CA GLU A 192 15.90 -7.87 -34.11
C GLU A 192 15.92 -9.27 -34.74
N ARG A 193 15.10 -10.19 -34.20
CA ARG A 193 14.99 -11.55 -34.75
C ARG A 193 14.44 -11.54 -36.17
N GLU A 194 13.42 -10.74 -36.48
CA GLU A 194 12.89 -10.65 -37.85
C GLU A 194 13.90 -9.99 -38.78
N TYR A 195 14.59 -8.92 -38.36
CA TYR A 195 15.68 -8.32 -39.13
C TYR A 195 16.78 -9.34 -39.48
N LEU A 196 17.20 -10.16 -38.52
CA LEU A 196 18.23 -11.18 -38.75
C LEU A 196 17.75 -12.29 -39.71
N LYS A 197 16.47 -12.65 -39.66
CA LYS A 197 15.88 -13.61 -40.61
C LYS A 197 15.88 -13.05 -42.03
N ASP A 198 15.42 -11.81 -42.22
CA ASP A 198 15.41 -11.15 -43.52
C ASP A 198 16.82 -11.06 -44.09
N ARG A 199 17.80 -10.72 -43.25
CA ARG A 199 19.21 -10.68 -43.65
C ARG A 199 19.75 -12.05 -44.02
N LEU A 200 19.39 -13.09 -43.29
CA LEU A 200 19.78 -14.47 -43.59
C LEU A 200 19.19 -14.93 -44.93
N GLU A 201 17.92 -14.63 -45.18
CA GLU A 201 17.25 -14.94 -46.44
C GLU A 201 17.90 -14.22 -47.62
N PHE A 202 18.21 -12.93 -47.45
CA PHE A 202 18.94 -12.14 -48.44
C PHE A 202 20.30 -12.78 -48.80
N VAL A 203 21.12 -13.13 -47.78
CA VAL A 203 22.44 -13.73 -48.00
C VAL A 203 22.32 -15.11 -48.66
N ARG A 204 21.33 -15.93 -48.27
CA ARG A 204 21.06 -17.22 -48.91
C ARG A 204 20.73 -17.05 -50.40
N ASN A 205 19.90 -16.06 -50.73
CA ASN A 205 19.55 -15.76 -52.12
C ASN A 205 20.77 -15.30 -52.93
N GLN A 206 21.62 -14.43 -52.38
CA GLN A 206 22.87 -14.02 -53.02
C GLN A 206 23.81 -15.21 -53.26
N LEU A 207 23.93 -16.11 -52.28
CA LEU A 207 24.76 -17.30 -52.39
C LEU A 207 24.24 -18.25 -53.49
N ASN A 208 22.92 -18.43 -53.59
CA ASN A 208 22.31 -19.23 -54.65
C ASN A 208 22.58 -18.64 -56.05
N LEU A 209 22.46 -17.31 -56.20
CA LEU A 209 22.79 -16.63 -57.46
C LEU A 209 24.26 -16.82 -57.84
N LEU A 210 25.17 -16.71 -56.87
CA LEU A 210 26.60 -16.91 -57.08
C LEU A 210 26.92 -18.38 -57.45
N ILE A 211 26.27 -19.34 -56.80
CA ILE A 211 26.42 -20.77 -57.15
C ILE A 211 26.01 -21.01 -58.60
N GLU A 212 24.88 -20.45 -59.04
CA GLU A 212 24.42 -20.59 -60.42
C GLU A 212 25.38 -19.92 -61.43
N ASP A 213 25.94 -18.76 -61.09
CA ASP A 213 26.97 -18.10 -61.91
C ASP A 213 28.24 -18.96 -62.03
N ILE A 214 28.73 -19.51 -60.91
CA ILE A 214 29.90 -20.38 -60.89
C ILE A 214 29.66 -21.66 -61.71
N LYS A 215 28.49 -22.29 -61.57
CA LYS A 215 28.11 -23.47 -62.38
C LYS A 215 28.16 -23.16 -63.88
N LYS A 216 27.63 -22.00 -64.29
CA LYS A 216 27.67 -21.55 -65.70
C LYS A 216 29.12 -21.36 -66.19
N LYS A 217 29.97 -20.72 -65.39
CA LYS A 217 31.39 -20.53 -65.70
C LYS A 217 32.14 -21.85 -65.83
N ILE A 218 31.92 -22.79 -64.91
CA ILE A 218 32.51 -24.14 -64.98
C ILE A 218 32.10 -24.82 -66.28
N LYS A 219 30.80 -24.82 -66.61
CA LYS A 219 30.29 -25.43 -67.84
C LYS A 219 30.94 -24.81 -69.10
N MET A 220 31.01 -23.49 -69.18
CA MET A 220 31.64 -22.78 -70.30
C MET A 220 33.11 -23.16 -70.46
N VAL A 221 33.88 -23.20 -69.36
CA VAL A 221 35.29 -23.60 -69.39
C VAL A 221 35.43 -25.06 -69.81
N SER A 222 34.59 -25.97 -69.29
CA SER A 222 34.61 -27.38 -69.70
C SER A 222 34.32 -27.58 -71.18
N GLU A 223 33.32 -26.87 -71.74
CA GLU A 223 33.00 -26.92 -73.17
C GLU A 223 34.13 -26.35 -74.03
N GLN A 224 34.76 -25.25 -73.59
CA GLN A 224 35.91 -24.67 -74.28
C GLN A 224 37.11 -25.61 -74.31
N VAL A 225 37.43 -26.25 -73.18
CA VAL A 225 38.50 -27.26 -73.10
C VAL A 225 38.20 -28.46 -73.99
N ALA A 226 36.97 -28.98 -73.96
CA ALA A 226 36.57 -30.11 -74.81
C ALA A 226 36.70 -29.78 -76.31
N ASN A 227 36.26 -28.60 -76.73
CA ASN A 227 36.40 -28.14 -78.11
C ASN A 227 37.87 -27.98 -78.53
N GLN A 228 38.70 -27.39 -77.66
CA GLN A 228 40.14 -27.25 -77.94
C GLN A 228 40.84 -28.60 -78.09
N VAL A 229 40.56 -29.54 -77.19
CA VAL A 229 41.12 -30.91 -77.26
C VAL A 229 40.64 -31.63 -78.52
N SER A 230 39.35 -31.52 -78.85
CA SER A 230 38.77 -32.11 -80.05
C SER A 230 39.41 -31.56 -81.33
N ASN A 231 39.60 -30.24 -81.42
CA ASN A 231 40.23 -29.61 -82.57
C ASN A 231 41.70 -30.02 -82.70
N ALA A 232 42.44 -30.03 -81.59
CA ALA A 232 43.84 -30.46 -81.58
C ALA A 232 43.99 -31.93 -82.00
N MET A 233 43.11 -32.82 -81.53
CA MET A 233 43.10 -34.22 -81.97
C MET A 233 42.77 -34.35 -83.46
N ALA A 234 41.80 -33.59 -83.97
CA ALA A 234 41.46 -33.62 -85.39
C ALA A 234 42.64 -33.17 -86.27
N GLU A 235 43.36 -32.12 -85.87
CA GLU A 235 44.58 -31.67 -86.56
C GLU A 235 45.66 -32.76 -86.59
N GLU A 236 45.90 -33.45 -85.46
CA GLU A 236 46.88 -34.54 -85.39
C GLU A 236 46.47 -35.76 -86.23
N ILE A 237 45.17 -36.09 -86.28
CA ILE A 237 44.65 -37.14 -87.18
C ILE A 237 44.88 -36.76 -88.65
N CYS A 238 44.63 -35.50 -89.02
CA CYS A 238 44.89 -35.02 -90.38
C CYS A 238 46.39 -35.01 -90.73
N ARG A 239 47.28 -34.78 -89.76
CA ARG A 239 48.73 -34.88 -89.95
C ARG A 239 49.23 -36.30 -90.11
N LEU A 240 48.45 -37.30 -89.69
CA LEU A 240 48.82 -38.71 -89.83
C LEU A 240 49.04 -39.11 -91.30
N SER A 241 48.26 -38.54 -92.24
CA SER A 241 48.44 -38.82 -93.67
C SER A 241 49.79 -38.30 -94.18
N VAL A 242 50.22 -37.12 -93.72
CA VAL A 242 51.53 -36.55 -94.06
C VAL A 242 52.66 -37.44 -93.51
N LEU A 243 52.52 -37.90 -92.26
CA LEU A 243 53.49 -38.82 -91.65
C LEU A 243 53.59 -40.17 -92.39
N ILE A 244 52.48 -40.66 -92.94
CA ILE A 244 52.46 -41.88 -93.76
C ILE A 244 53.12 -41.63 -95.12
N ASP A 245 52.83 -40.49 -95.77
CA ASP A 245 53.40 -40.14 -97.07
C ASP A 245 54.93 -39.88 -96.99
N GLU A 246 55.41 -39.36 -95.86
CA GLU A 246 56.85 -39.14 -95.58
C GLU A 246 57.55 -40.40 -95.01
N PHE A 247 56.83 -41.52 -94.84
CA PHE A 247 57.42 -42.76 -94.31
C PHE A 247 58.20 -43.51 -95.39
N HIS A 248 59.52 -43.46 -95.32
CA HIS A 248 60.43 -44.04 -96.33
C HIS A 248 61.14 -45.32 -95.87
N THR A 249 60.61 -46.03 -94.89
CA THR A 249 61.18 -47.28 -94.34
C THR A 249 60.38 -48.50 -94.76
N ASP A 250 61.05 -49.64 -95.00
CA ASP A 250 60.39 -50.88 -95.44
C ASP A 250 59.50 -51.49 -94.34
N PHE A 251 58.30 -51.97 -94.72
CA PHE A 251 57.42 -52.70 -93.81
C PHE A 251 57.95 -54.13 -93.57
N HIS A 252 58.38 -54.43 -92.35
CA HIS A 252 58.89 -55.75 -91.97
C HIS A 252 57.80 -56.65 -91.34
N PRO A 253 57.57 -57.87 -91.87
CA PRO A 253 56.63 -58.83 -91.30
C PRO A 253 57.31 -59.63 -90.18
N SER A 254 57.51 -59.02 -89.01
CA SER A 254 57.99 -59.75 -87.83
C SER A 254 56.92 -59.74 -86.73
N PRO A 255 56.51 -60.90 -86.18
CA PRO A 255 55.48 -60.99 -85.13
C PRO A 255 55.90 -60.35 -83.80
N HIS A 256 57.15 -59.91 -83.66
CA HIS A 256 57.73 -59.48 -82.38
C HIS A 256 57.66 -57.98 -82.12
N VAL A 257 57.06 -57.19 -83.04
CA VAL A 257 57.11 -55.72 -82.96
C VAL A 257 55.84 -55.09 -82.36
N LEU A 258 54.74 -55.83 -82.22
CA LEU A 258 53.56 -55.35 -81.49
C LEU A 258 53.57 -55.88 -80.05
N LYS A 259 54.21 -55.14 -79.15
CA LYS A 259 53.86 -55.23 -77.72
C LYS A 259 52.61 -54.37 -77.51
N MET A 260 51.47 -55.04 -77.32
CA MET A 260 50.28 -54.43 -76.71
C MET A 260 50.58 -54.00 -75.28
#